data_AF-A0A381AZF6-F1
#
_entry.id   AF-A0A381AZF6-F1
#
_cell.length_a   1.000
_cell.length_b   1.000
_cell.length_c   1.000
_cell.angle_alpha   90.00
_cell.angle_beta   90.00
_cell.angle_gamma   90.00
#
_symmetry.space_group_name_H-M   'P 1'
#
loop_
_entity.id
_entity.type
_entity.pdbx_description
1 polymer ?
#
loop_
_entity_poly.entity_id
_entity_poly.type
_entity_poly.pdbx_seq_one_letter_code
_entity_poly.pdbx_strand_id
1 'polypeptide(L)' 'MRDARGKAEIIIAKQRHGPTGTVAMTFQGEFTRFFDLANQNQMPHRTA' A
#
# COMPACT_ATOMS: atom_id res chain seq x y z
N MET A 1 10.47 17.68 1.34
CA MET A 1 9.24 16.94 0.95
C MET A 1 9.26 16.44 -0.51
N ARG A 2 10.38 15.93 -1.02
CA ARG A 2 10.41 15.25 -2.35
C ARG A 2 10.29 13.72 -2.20
N ASP A 3 10.73 13.16 -1.08
CA ASP A 3 10.89 11.71 -0.88
C ASP A 3 9.60 10.92 -0.58
N ALA A 4 8.51 11.63 -0.27
CA ALA A 4 7.20 11.04 0.01
C ALA A 4 6.26 10.99 -1.21
N ARG A 5 6.67 11.55 -2.36
CA ARG A 5 5.83 11.54 -3.56
C ARG A 5 5.59 10.10 -4.01
N GLY A 6 4.32 9.76 -4.23
CA GLY A 6 3.92 8.41 -4.61
C GLY A 6 3.79 7.41 -3.46
N LYS A 7 4.19 7.76 -2.23
CA LYS A 7 4.10 6.89 -1.06
C LYS A 7 2.96 7.34 -0.14
N ALA A 8 2.28 6.38 0.47
CA ALA A 8 1.26 6.61 1.47
C ALA A 8 1.33 5.58 2.60
N GLU A 9 0.85 5.98 3.77
CA GLU A 9 0.68 5.10 4.93
C GLU A 9 -0.79 5.13 5.34
N ILE A 10 -1.40 3.95 5.46
CA ILE A 10 -2.74 3.79 6.03
C ILE A 10 -2.61 3.30 7.46
N ILE A 11 -3.08 4.11 8.40
CA ILE A 11 -3.08 3.78 9.84
C ILE A 11 -4.42 3.17 10.21
N ILE A 12 -4.40 1.89 10.56
CA ILE A 12 -5.54 1.18 11.12
C ILE A 12 -5.57 1.44 12.62
N ALA A 13 -6.16 2.57 13.01
CA ALA A 13 -6.19 3.01 14.41
C ALA A 13 -7.11 2.15 15.30
N LYS A 14 -8.15 1.51 14.73
CA LYS A 14 -9.10 0.71 15.49
C LYS A 14 -9.64 -0.45 14.66
N GLN A 15 -9.51 -1.65 15.20
CA GLN A 15 -10.06 -2.88 14.63
C GLN A 15 -10.69 -3.70 15.75
N ARG A 16 -11.95 -4.14 15.59
CA ARG A 16 -12.58 -5.04 16.57
C ARG A 16 -12.08 -6.46 16.33
N HIS A 17 -11.71 -7.15 17.41
CA HIS A 17 -11.26 -8.55 17.38
C HIS A 17 -10.11 -8.82 16.40
N GLY A 18 -9.22 -7.85 16.21
CA GLY A 18 -8.06 -7.99 15.33
C GLY A 18 -6.97 -6.97 15.63
N PRO A 19 -5.79 -7.13 15.01
CA PRO A 19 -4.66 -6.24 15.23
C PRO A 19 -4.90 -4.86 14.59
N THR A 20 -4.30 -3.84 15.20
CA THR A 20 -4.10 -2.52 14.60
C THR A 20 -2.72 -2.48 13.93
N GLY A 21 -2.45 -1.44 13.13
CA GLY A 21 -1.15 -1.29 12.49
C GLY A 21 -1.13 -0.24 11.40
N THR A 22 0.00 -0.17 10.69
CA THR A 22 0.19 0.72 9.54
C THR A 22 0.48 -0.11 8.30
N VAL A 23 -0.15 0.24 7.18
CA VAL A 23 0.04 -0.41 5.88
C VAL A 23 0.65 0.59 4.91
N ALA A 24 1.78 0.23 4.31
CA ALA A 24 2.41 1.03 3.26
C ALA A 24 1.68 0.81 1.93
N MET A 25 1.40 1.90 1.21
CA MET A 25 0.69 1.90 -0.07
C MET A 25 1.29 2.90 -1.05
N THR A 26 0.88 2.80 -2.31
CA THR A 26 1.21 3.77 -3.35
C THR A 26 0.06 4.76 -3.51
N PHE A 27 0.33 6.07 -3.56
CA PHE A 27 -0.67 7.09 -3.87
C PHE A 27 -0.41 7.74 -5.23
N GLN A 28 -1.33 7.56 -6.17
CA GLN A 28 -1.26 8.19 -7.50
C GLN A 28 -2.06 9.48 -7.51
N GLY A 29 -1.37 10.61 -7.32
CA GLY A 29 -1.99 11.94 -7.20
C GLY A 29 -2.78 12.39 -8.42
N GLU A 30 -2.40 11.94 -9.63
CA GLU A 30 -3.13 12.23 -10.88
C GLU A 30 -4.58 11.74 -10.84
N PHE A 31 -4.81 10.58 -10.22
CA PHE A 31 -6.13 9.94 -10.15
C PHE A 31 -6.78 10.04 -8.76
N THR A 32 -6.06 10.57 -7.77
CA THR A 32 -6.47 10.57 -6.35
C THR A 32 -6.83 9.16 -5.87
N ARG A 33 -5.99 8.18 -6.19
CA ARG A 33 -6.23 6.76 -5.87
C ARG A 33 -5.06 6.14 -5.12
N PHE A 34 -5.39 5.23 -4.21
CA PHE A 34 -4.43 4.34 -3.56
C PHE A 34 -4.35 3.02 -4.35
N PHE A 35 -3.14 2.51 -4.49
CA PHE A 35 -2.86 1.21 -5.09
C PHE A 35 -2.04 0.38 -4.11
N ASP A 36 -2.17 -0.94 -4.22
CA ASP A 36 -1.32 -1.87 -3.50
C ASP A 36 0.15 -1.53 -3.75
N LEU A 37 0.96 -1.61 -2.70
CA LEU A 37 2.40 -1.47 -2.87
C LEU A 37 2.88 -2.66 -3.71
N ALA A 38 3.53 -2.39 -4.84
CA ALA A 38 4.02 -3.45 -5.72
C ALA A 38 4.97 -4.39 -4.96
N ASN A 39 4.46 -5.55 -4.57
CA ASN A 39 5.25 -6.58 -3.91
C ASN A 39 6.08 -7.31 -4.98
N GLN A 40 7.40 -7.17 -4.92
CA GLN A 40 8.30 -7.92 -5.82
C GLN A 40 8.13 -9.45 -5.66
N ASN A 41 7.65 -9.92 -4.51
CA ASN A 41 7.35 -11.34 -4.25
C ASN A 41 6.03 -11.85 -4.85
N GLN A 42 5.20 -10.99 -5.42
CA GLN A 42 3.88 -11.35 -5.93
C GLN A 42 3.83 -11.46 -7.45
N MET A 43 4.99 -11.62 -8.11
CA MET A 43 5.02 -11.93 -9.54
C MET A 43 4.31 -13.27 -9.75
N PRO A 44 3.21 -13.31 -10.53
CA PRO A 44 2.52 -14.56 -10.77
C PRO A 44 3.52 -15.53 -11.40
N HIS A 45 3.68 -16.68 -10.77
CA HIS A 45 4.45 -17.77 -11.34
C HIS A 45 3.76 -18.12 -12.66
N ARG A 46 4.32 -17.66 -13.78
CA ARG A 46 3.87 -18.08 -15.11
C ARG A 46 4.29 -19.53 -15.25
N THR A 47 3.43 -20.44 -14.83
CA THR A 47 3.55 -21.85 -15.20
C THR A 47 3.33 -21.91 -16.71
N ALA A 48 4.39 -22.31 -17.43
CA ALA A 48 4.35 -22.57 -18.87
C ALA A 48 3.55 -23.83 -19.19
#